data_AF-A0A3D3UXC5-F1
#
_entry.id   AF-A0A3D3UXC5-F1
#
_cell.length_a   1.000
_cell.length_b   1.000
_cell.length_c   1.000
_cell.angle_alpha   90.00
_cell.angle_beta   90.00
_cell.angle_gamma   90.00
#
_symmetry.space_group_name_H-M   'P 1'
#
loop_
_entity.id
_entity.type
_entity.pdbx_description
1 polymer ?
#
loop_
_entity_poly.entity_id
_entity_poly.type
_entity_poly.pdbx_seq_one_letter_code
_entity_poly.pdbx_strand_id
1 'polypeptide(L)'
;MHKQIIITAAMSLCILLSIGTQAKSDDNTGLATISVTKLDITNKTLELSYEIRNKSKQDIWICETISICSFEAYLAEDDKTLMVRRRLNVPLLCFPVGLPFGRYIRLRADERRIESLWLPLPVNLRNVFSASGVTQEMVYPEQLILEIGYYVEDLPMMVHSLLEDAEKTNGGNDAHDLALMMENIKGPLYFNELNEGMTNRDDQVLIPYMHQGLKGEKVVRTTVDNLHIPYIGKPQLPNLKPPDLSRCTRIEINYEPSMLEYFFPYPGEQDLFSVAEVKYLNSIKTITVGDQTRIKEFTGEIGKGLPGGITTEQSTAHLVCYHDGERLTSFTVYDDRAIVTENEQLFSYTRGLRKDLRSTRALTPQIHPFDLRVRCVSNLKNLWHRLRLYNKAEKMRLKDSSQIKPVYPKWTKWCDVMTRAYKSIGMLEENIVRIYECPSAGEGKCHYAMNPSCNPDSPPDMVLLFETKAGWNQHGGRELFTFDNHDPKGGCVLLNDGTVKFIRTKEELWQLRWK
;
A
#
# COMPACT_ATOMS: atom_id res chain seq x y z
N MET A 1 42.82 63.69 8.73
CA MET A 1 41.80 63.60 7.67
C MET A 1 41.58 62.13 7.30
N HIS A 2 40.66 61.43 7.96
CA HIS A 2 40.22 60.10 7.57
C HIS A 2 38.69 60.08 7.65
N LYS A 3 38.05 59.98 6.48
CA LYS A 3 36.60 59.87 6.33
C LYS A 3 36.23 58.40 6.43
N GLN A 4 35.54 58.01 7.50
CA GLN A 4 34.83 56.74 7.59
C GLN A 4 33.53 56.84 6.79
N ILE A 5 33.39 55.97 5.80
CA ILE A 5 32.16 55.74 5.04
C ILE A 5 31.34 54.73 5.84
N ILE A 6 30.18 55.15 6.34
CA ILE A 6 29.19 54.27 6.96
C ILE A 6 28.31 53.74 5.82
N ILE A 7 28.41 52.44 5.56
CA ILE A 7 27.51 51.72 4.65
C ILE A 7 26.38 51.15 5.53
N THR A 8 25.18 51.71 5.38
CA THR A 8 23.97 51.22 6.03
C THR A 8 23.38 50.10 5.18
N ALA A 9 23.57 48.85 5.59
CA ALA A 9 22.91 47.70 4.99
C ALA A 9 21.48 47.60 5.53
N ALA A 10 20.48 47.84 4.68
CA ALA A 10 19.08 47.60 4.99
C ALA A 10 18.78 46.09 4.89
N MET A 11 18.87 45.38 6.01
CA MET A 11 18.30 44.03 6.13
C MET A 11 16.77 44.15 6.20
N SER A 12 16.10 43.81 5.09
CA SER A 12 14.67 43.57 5.05
C SER A 12 14.38 42.25 5.76
N LEU A 13 14.13 42.34 7.07
CA LEU A 13 13.68 41.24 7.90
C LEU A 13 12.20 40.96 7.56
N CYS A 14 11.96 40.07 6.60
CA CYS A 14 10.64 39.46 6.41
C CYS A 14 10.36 38.54 7.60
N ILE A 15 9.76 39.10 8.65
CA ILE A 15 9.15 38.33 9.72
C ILE A 15 7.96 37.59 9.09
N LEU A 16 8.16 36.30 8.77
CA LEU A 16 7.07 35.36 8.58
C LEU A 16 6.36 35.24 9.94
N LEU A 17 5.37 36.11 10.15
CA LEU A 17 4.33 35.83 11.13
C LEU A 17 3.62 34.57 10.64
N SER A 18 3.96 33.43 11.23
CA SER A 18 3.07 32.28 11.24
C SER A 18 1.82 32.70 12.02
N ILE A 19 0.92 33.40 11.32
CA ILE A 19 -0.45 33.57 11.79
C ILE A 19 -0.96 32.15 11.93
N GLY A 20 -1.09 31.69 13.17
CA GLY A 20 -1.62 30.38 13.49
C GLY A 20 -3.06 30.32 13.02
N THR A 21 -3.24 29.95 11.76
CA THR A 21 -4.54 29.63 11.19
C THR A 21 -5.09 28.48 12.00
N GLN A 22 -6.07 28.76 12.85
CA GLN A 22 -6.64 27.77 13.74
C GLN A 22 -7.54 26.86 12.91
N ALA A 23 -7.05 25.67 12.58
CA ALA A 23 -7.84 24.65 11.92
C ALA A 23 -9.00 24.22 12.84
N LYS A 24 -10.23 24.19 12.32
CA LYS A 24 -11.38 23.62 13.03
C LYS A 24 -11.48 22.14 12.70
N SER A 25 -11.48 21.28 13.72
CA SER A 25 -11.83 19.87 13.57
C SER A 25 -13.34 19.73 13.80
N ASP A 26 -14.08 19.26 12.80
CA ASP A 26 -15.48 18.88 12.99
C ASP A 26 -15.50 17.55 13.74
N ASP A 27 -16.06 17.55 14.94
CA ASP A 27 -16.08 16.42 15.87
C ASP A 27 -17.13 15.38 15.41
N ASN A 28 -16.90 14.78 14.24
CA ASN A 28 -17.79 13.81 13.65
C ASN A 28 -17.44 12.40 14.17
N THR A 29 -18.37 11.86 14.97
CA THR A 29 -18.47 10.46 15.45
C THR A 29 -17.49 9.97 16.51
N GLY A 30 -16.51 10.76 16.95
CA GLY A 30 -15.66 10.49 18.12
C GLY A 30 -14.72 9.26 18.06
N LEU A 31 -14.86 8.39 17.05
CA LEU A 31 -14.06 7.16 16.92
C LEU A 31 -12.70 7.39 16.28
N ALA A 32 -12.61 8.33 15.35
CA ALA A 32 -11.35 8.77 14.76
C ALA A 32 -11.34 10.29 14.71
N THR A 33 -10.18 10.90 14.94
CA THR A 33 -10.00 12.35 14.87
C THR A 33 -8.87 12.70 13.92
N ILE A 34 -8.99 13.88 13.31
CA ILE A 34 -7.94 14.49 12.49
C ILE A 34 -7.61 15.87 13.06
N SER A 35 -6.32 16.19 13.17
CA SER A 35 -5.85 17.49 13.63
C SER A 35 -4.68 17.96 12.79
N VAL A 36 -4.76 19.20 12.27
CA VAL A 36 -3.64 19.84 11.57
C VAL A 36 -2.53 20.14 12.58
N THR A 37 -1.31 19.72 12.25
CA THR A 37 -0.11 19.90 13.08
C THR A 37 0.85 20.93 12.49
N LYS A 38 0.85 21.12 11.17
CA LYS A 38 1.69 22.09 10.45
C LYS A 38 0.96 22.59 9.21
N LEU A 39 1.12 23.87 8.91
CA LEU A 39 0.76 24.47 7.62
C LEU A 39 1.93 25.36 7.18
N ASP A 40 2.47 25.08 6.00
CA ASP A 40 3.49 25.90 5.37
C ASP A 40 3.10 26.19 3.93
N ILE A 41 3.21 27.45 3.53
CA ILE A 41 2.81 27.91 2.20
C ILE A 41 3.93 28.78 1.66
N THR A 42 4.62 28.25 0.65
CA THR A 42 5.63 28.98 -0.11
C THR A 42 5.03 29.52 -1.40
N ASN A 43 5.85 30.16 -2.24
CA ASN A 43 5.44 30.53 -3.58
C ASN A 43 5.34 29.32 -4.55
N LYS A 44 5.80 28.14 -4.15
CA LYS A 44 5.87 26.95 -5.01
C LYS A 44 5.06 25.77 -4.50
N THR A 45 4.80 25.70 -3.21
CA THR A 45 4.24 24.53 -2.53
C THR A 45 3.36 24.95 -1.36
N LEU A 46 2.29 24.22 -1.15
CA LEU A 46 1.59 24.13 0.13
C LEU A 46 1.91 22.78 0.75
N GLU A 47 2.38 22.79 2.00
CA GLU A 47 2.50 21.63 2.87
C GLU A 47 1.47 21.74 4.00
N LEU A 48 0.67 20.69 4.18
CA LEU A 48 -0.26 20.54 5.28
C LEU A 48 0.02 19.22 6.00
N SER A 49 0.57 19.27 7.21
CA SER A 49 0.74 18.10 8.07
C SER A 49 -0.44 17.93 9.01
N TYR A 50 -0.87 16.69 9.23
CA TYR A 50 -1.97 16.35 10.13
C TYR A 50 -1.76 15.00 10.79
N GLU A 51 -2.29 14.86 12.01
CA GLU A 51 -2.38 13.60 12.75
C GLU A 51 -3.79 13.03 12.60
N ILE A 52 -3.90 11.76 12.25
CA ILE A 52 -5.12 10.95 12.37
C ILE A 52 -4.94 10.03 13.57
N ARG A 53 -5.92 9.99 14.47
CA ARG A 53 -5.88 9.13 15.67
C ARG A 53 -7.12 8.26 15.72
N ASN A 54 -6.94 6.96 15.90
CA ASN A 54 -8.02 6.06 16.26
C ASN A 54 -8.25 6.17 17.77
N LYS A 55 -9.41 6.72 18.18
CA LYS A 55 -9.84 6.82 19.58
C LYS A 55 -10.82 5.71 19.98
N SER A 56 -11.10 4.79 19.06
CA SER A 56 -12.00 3.66 19.32
C SER A 56 -11.23 2.49 19.94
N LYS A 57 -11.98 1.58 20.58
CA LYS A 57 -11.44 0.34 21.17
C LYS A 57 -11.20 -0.77 20.14
N GLN A 58 -11.50 -0.51 18.88
CA GLN A 58 -11.40 -1.46 17.79
C GLN A 58 -10.54 -0.86 16.68
N ASP A 59 -10.06 -1.70 15.79
CA ASP A 59 -9.25 -1.22 14.67
C ASP A 59 -10.12 -0.50 13.65
N ILE A 60 -9.54 0.46 12.93
CA ILE A 60 -10.19 1.14 11.82
C ILE A 60 -9.37 0.95 10.54
N TRP A 61 -10.01 1.10 9.39
CA TRP A 61 -9.38 1.03 8.08
C TRP A 61 -9.44 2.40 7.42
N ILE A 62 -8.31 3.07 7.24
CA ILE A 62 -8.21 4.43 6.69
C ILE A 62 -7.86 4.36 5.21
N CYS A 63 -8.55 5.14 4.38
CA CYS A 63 -8.24 5.29 2.97
C CYS A 63 -6.91 6.05 2.80
N GLU A 64 -5.85 5.32 2.50
CA GLU A 64 -4.49 5.86 2.33
C GLU A 64 -4.32 6.54 0.97
N THR A 65 -4.79 5.88 -0.10
CA THR A 65 -4.69 6.37 -1.49
C THR A 65 -5.89 5.97 -2.34
N ILE A 66 -6.16 6.69 -3.43
CA ILE A 66 -7.24 6.39 -4.39
C ILE A 66 -6.74 6.27 -5.84
N SER A 67 -6.36 5.07 -6.24
CA SER A 67 -6.02 4.72 -7.63
C SER A 67 -4.93 5.60 -8.25
N ILE A 68 -5.14 6.05 -9.49
CA ILE A 68 -4.20 6.78 -10.39
C ILE A 68 -3.55 8.01 -9.72
N CYS A 69 -4.13 8.53 -8.65
CA CYS A 69 -3.57 9.60 -7.83
C CYS A 69 -3.73 9.31 -6.35
N SER A 70 -2.83 9.80 -5.50
CA SER A 70 -2.92 9.56 -4.06
C SER A 70 -4.18 10.19 -3.43
N PHE A 71 -4.74 11.24 -4.06
CA PHE A 71 -5.91 11.99 -3.60
C PHE A 71 -6.54 12.76 -4.76
N GLU A 72 -7.78 13.18 -4.55
CA GLU A 72 -8.50 14.10 -5.42
C GLU A 72 -8.35 15.53 -4.91
N ALA A 73 -8.15 16.51 -5.81
CA ALA A 73 -8.09 17.93 -5.47
C ALA A 73 -8.85 18.78 -6.50
N TYR A 74 -9.84 19.55 -6.05
CA TYR A 74 -10.69 20.35 -6.92
C TYR A 74 -11.28 21.57 -6.18
N LEU A 75 -11.65 22.60 -6.94
CA LEU A 75 -12.40 23.74 -6.39
C LEU A 75 -13.88 23.35 -6.26
N ALA A 76 -14.45 23.55 -5.07
CA ALA A 76 -15.85 23.28 -4.80
C ALA A 76 -16.77 24.27 -5.52
N GLU A 77 -18.08 23.99 -5.52
CA GLU A 77 -19.10 24.81 -6.22
C GLU A 77 -19.25 26.23 -5.68
N ASP A 78 -18.71 26.51 -4.49
CA ASP A 78 -18.70 27.85 -3.91
C ASP A 78 -17.57 28.76 -4.44
N ASP A 79 -16.70 28.22 -5.31
CA ASP A 79 -15.48 28.84 -5.84
C ASP A 79 -14.49 29.38 -4.78
N LYS A 80 -14.70 29.03 -3.52
CA LYS A 80 -13.93 29.52 -2.36
C LYS A 80 -13.20 28.39 -1.65
N THR A 81 -13.61 27.16 -1.87
CA THR A 81 -13.12 26.02 -1.11
C THR A 81 -12.33 25.07 -2.00
N LEU A 82 -11.05 24.90 -1.70
CA LEU A 82 -10.23 23.82 -2.25
C LEU A 82 -10.53 22.53 -1.50
N MET A 83 -11.18 21.59 -2.17
CA MET A 83 -11.43 20.27 -1.64
C MET A 83 -10.25 19.34 -1.92
N VAL A 84 -9.72 18.69 -0.89
CA VAL A 84 -8.78 17.57 -1.00
C VAL A 84 -9.40 16.34 -0.35
N ARG A 85 -9.50 15.24 -1.10
CA ARG A 85 -10.31 14.09 -0.69
C ARG A 85 -9.67 12.74 -0.98
N ARG A 86 -9.78 11.82 -0.01
CA ARG A 86 -9.38 10.41 -0.09
C ARG A 86 -10.45 9.49 0.50
N ARG A 87 -11.39 9.05 -0.33
CA ARG A 87 -12.47 8.14 0.07
C ARG A 87 -13.18 7.57 -1.15
N LEU A 88 -13.89 6.45 -0.98
CA LEU A 88 -14.58 5.79 -2.08
C LEU A 88 -16.10 5.97 -2.05
N ASN A 89 -16.72 6.35 -0.93
CA ASN A 89 -18.18 6.57 -0.88
C ASN A 89 -18.56 7.96 -1.42
N VAL A 90 -18.28 8.18 -2.71
CA VAL A 90 -18.49 9.44 -3.43
C VAL A 90 -19.17 9.13 -4.77
N PRO A 91 -20.12 9.95 -5.25
CA PRO A 91 -20.69 9.78 -6.59
C PRO A 91 -19.62 9.92 -7.69
N LEU A 92 -19.60 8.98 -8.63
CA LEU A 92 -18.72 9.03 -9.80
C LEU A 92 -19.38 9.88 -10.90
N LEU A 93 -18.94 11.13 -11.03
CA LEU A 93 -19.44 12.10 -12.02
C LEU A 93 -18.54 12.20 -13.27
N CYS A 94 -17.30 11.73 -13.18
CA CYS A 94 -16.37 11.60 -14.30
C CYS A 94 -16.26 10.12 -14.70
N PHE A 95 -16.07 9.83 -15.99
CA PHE A 95 -15.79 8.47 -16.48
C PHE A 95 -14.27 8.27 -16.63
N PRO A 96 -13.55 7.84 -15.58
CA PRO A 96 -12.13 7.52 -15.72
C PRO A 96 -11.93 6.35 -16.69
N VAL A 97 -10.72 6.26 -17.26
CA VAL A 97 -10.27 5.16 -18.14
C VAL A 97 -10.27 3.78 -17.44
N GLY A 98 -10.59 3.74 -16.14
CA GLY A 98 -10.87 2.53 -15.37
C GLY A 98 -11.45 2.90 -14.00
N LEU A 99 -12.12 1.95 -13.35
CA LEU A 99 -12.69 2.20 -12.02
C LEU A 99 -11.60 2.51 -10.99
N PRO A 100 -11.80 3.53 -10.14
CA PRO A 100 -10.86 3.78 -9.07
C PRO A 100 -10.90 2.66 -8.04
N PHE A 101 -9.80 2.49 -7.32
CA PHE A 101 -9.68 1.63 -6.15
C PHE A 101 -9.09 2.45 -5.01
N GLY A 102 -9.51 2.17 -3.79
CA GLY A 102 -8.92 2.74 -2.58
C GLY A 102 -7.99 1.72 -1.94
N ARG A 103 -6.77 2.12 -1.60
CA ARG A 103 -5.93 1.35 -0.68
C ARG A 103 -6.28 1.79 0.73
N TYR A 104 -6.75 0.84 1.52
CA TYR A 104 -7.03 1.03 2.93
C TYR A 104 -5.96 0.36 3.76
N ILE A 105 -5.55 1.03 4.82
CA ILE A 105 -4.60 0.53 5.81
C ILE A 105 -5.29 0.41 7.15
N ARG A 106 -4.93 -0.60 7.93
CA ARG A 106 -5.41 -0.80 9.28
C ARG A 106 -4.68 0.16 10.23
N LEU A 107 -5.43 0.88 11.05
CA LEU A 107 -4.95 1.67 12.17
C LEU A 107 -5.56 1.07 13.44
N ARG A 108 -4.74 0.51 14.32
CA ARG A 108 -5.25 -0.22 15.50
C ARG A 108 -5.85 0.72 16.53
N ALA A 109 -6.57 0.16 17.49
CA ALA A 109 -7.06 0.90 18.65
C ALA A 109 -5.93 1.73 19.28
N ASP A 110 -6.23 3.00 19.59
CA ASP A 110 -5.31 3.99 20.17
C ASP A 110 -4.06 4.36 19.34
N GLU A 111 -3.88 3.77 18.15
CA GLU A 111 -2.80 4.17 17.24
C GLU A 111 -3.06 5.54 16.63
N ARG A 112 -1.96 6.20 16.25
CA ARG A 112 -1.97 7.44 15.48
C ARG A 112 -1.12 7.31 14.23
N ARG A 113 -1.44 8.11 13.24
CA ARG A 113 -0.73 8.23 11.98
C ARG A 113 -0.54 9.70 11.66
N ILE A 114 0.68 10.11 11.33
CA ILE A 114 0.96 11.48 10.90
C ILE A 114 1.27 11.46 9.42
N GLU A 115 0.72 12.41 8.68
CA GLU A 115 0.90 12.53 7.25
C GLU A 115 1.13 14.00 6.86
N SER A 116 1.82 14.23 5.74
CA SER A 116 1.94 15.54 5.12
C SER A 116 1.38 15.51 3.69
N LEU A 117 0.42 16.38 3.42
CA LEU A 117 -0.09 16.68 2.08
C LEU A 117 0.76 17.76 1.42
N TRP A 118 1.22 17.50 0.20
CA TRP A 118 2.02 18.43 -0.59
C TRP A 118 1.32 18.76 -1.91
N LEU A 119 0.99 20.04 -2.09
CA LEU A 119 0.38 20.59 -3.29
C LEU A 119 1.33 21.57 -3.99
N PRO A 120 1.79 21.27 -5.22
CA PRO A 120 2.47 22.25 -6.05
C PRO A 120 1.54 23.44 -6.34
N LEU A 121 2.11 24.65 -6.38
CA LEU A 121 1.39 25.88 -6.70
C LEU A 121 1.72 26.34 -8.13
N PRO A 122 0.72 26.75 -8.95
CA PRO A 122 -0.70 26.71 -8.64
C PRO A 122 -1.23 25.28 -8.48
N VAL A 123 -2.20 25.10 -7.58
CA VAL A 123 -2.88 23.82 -7.38
C VAL A 123 -3.64 23.51 -8.65
N ASN A 124 -3.36 22.35 -9.26
CA ASN A 124 -4.04 21.89 -10.46
C ASN A 124 -5.19 20.95 -10.10
N LEU A 125 -6.23 20.94 -10.92
CA LEU A 125 -7.31 19.95 -10.84
C LEU A 125 -6.74 18.52 -10.90
N ARG A 126 -7.07 17.71 -9.90
CA ARG A 126 -6.83 16.27 -9.84
C ARG A 126 -8.16 15.60 -9.57
N ASN A 127 -8.91 15.30 -10.62
CA ASN A 127 -10.22 14.67 -10.47
C ASN A 127 -10.14 13.14 -10.53
N VAL A 128 -10.90 12.50 -9.65
CA VAL A 128 -11.13 11.04 -9.68
C VAL A 128 -12.61 10.78 -9.83
N PHE A 129 -13.42 11.51 -9.06
CA PHE A 129 -14.86 11.34 -8.98
C PHE A 129 -15.59 12.56 -9.52
N SER A 130 -15.14 13.76 -9.17
CA SER A 130 -15.84 15.01 -9.45
C SER A 130 -15.63 15.48 -10.89
N ALA A 131 -16.68 16.08 -11.47
CA ALA A 131 -16.61 16.83 -12.73
C ALA A 131 -16.42 18.34 -12.49
N SER A 132 -16.52 18.80 -11.24
CA SER A 132 -16.44 20.21 -10.85
C SER A 132 -15.00 20.73 -10.77
N GLY A 133 -14.86 22.05 -10.64
CA GLY A 133 -13.56 22.71 -10.46
C GLY A 133 -12.83 23.05 -11.76
N VAL A 134 -13.46 22.87 -12.93
CA VAL A 134 -12.88 23.33 -14.20
C VAL A 134 -13.06 24.84 -14.31
N THR A 135 -11.94 25.56 -14.28
CA THR A 135 -11.87 27.01 -14.51
C THR A 135 -10.71 27.33 -15.44
N GLN A 136 -10.91 28.33 -16.31
CA GLN A 136 -9.88 28.80 -17.22
C GLN A 136 -8.96 29.84 -16.57
N GLU A 137 -9.44 30.51 -15.54
CA GLU A 137 -8.77 31.60 -14.84
C GLU A 137 -8.15 31.11 -13.53
N MET A 138 -7.18 31.88 -13.03
CA MET A 138 -6.57 31.61 -11.74
C MET A 138 -7.53 32.08 -10.64
N VAL A 139 -7.87 31.17 -9.73
CA VAL A 139 -8.74 31.45 -8.57
C VAL A 139 -7.92 31.30 -7.29
N TYR A 140 -8.34 31.98 -6.22
CA TYR A 140 -7.66 31.96 -4.93
C TYR A 140 -8.63 31.50 -3.83
N PRO A 141 -8.81 30.19 -3.64
CA PRO A 141 -9.65 29.65 -2.57
C PRO A 141 -9.25 30.21 -1.20
N GLU A 142 -10.26 30.57 -0.42
CA GLU A 142 -10.20 31.11 0.94
C GLU A 142 -10.10 29.99 1.99
N GLN A 143 -10.46 28.75 1.61
CA GLN A 143 -10.55 27.60 2.50
C GLN A 143 -9.99 26.33 1.84
N LEU A 144 -9.39 25.44 2.63
CA LEU A 144 -9.08 24.07 2.24
C LEU A 144 -9.81 23.11 3.17
N ILE A 145 -10.52 22.14 2.58
CA ILE A 145 -11.11 21.02 3.31
C ILE A 145 -10.34 19.75 2.96
N LEU A 146 -9.91 19.02 3.98
CA LEU A 146 -9.33 17.69 3.83
C LEU A 146 -10.31 16.64 4.36
N GLU A 147 -10.74 15.73 3.50
CA GLU A 147 -11.60 14.58 3.84
C GLU A 147 -10.87 13.24 3.65
N ILE A 148 -10.93 12.38 4.66
CA ILE A 148 -10.39 11.01 4.60
C ILE A 148 -11.46 10.02 5.05
N GLY A 149 -11.76 9.05 4.18
CA GLY A 149 -12.72 7.99 4.44
C GLY A 149 -12.11 6.89 5.32
N TYR A 150 -12.92 6.33 6.22
CA TYR A 150 -12.51 5.20 7.03
C TYR A 150 -13.69 4.27 7.37
N TYR A 151 -13.37 3.02 7.73
CA TYR A 151 -14.31 2.01 8.22
C TYR A 151 -13.90 1.54 9.61
N VAL A 152 -14.85 1.13 10.45
CA VAL A 152 -14.58 0.72 11.84
C VAL A 152 -14.59 -0.81 12.01
N GLU A 153 -15.17 -1.53 11.06
CA GLU A 153 -15.28 -3.00 11.11
C GLU A 153 -14.12 -3.66 10.35
N ASP A 154 -14.07 -4.99 10.36
CA ASP A 154 -13.16 -5.76 9.51
C ASP A 154 -13.54 -5.56 8.03
N LEU A 155 -12.93 -4.54 7.41
CA LEU A 155 -13.24 -4.11 6.06
C LEU A 155 -13.08 -5.25 5.03
N PRO A 156 -11.99 -6.05 5.02
CA PRO A 156 -11.92 -7.25 4.19
C PRO A 156 -13.12 -8.18 4.35
N MET A 157 -13.52 -8.49 5.58
CA MET A 157 -14.67 -9.36 5.85
C MET A 157 -16.01 -8.73 5.44
N MET A 158 -16.19 -7.42 5.63
CA MET A 158 -17.37 -6.69 5.16
C MET A 158 -17.52 -6.83 3.65
N VAL A 159 -16.43 -6.59 2.90
CA VAL A 159 -16.47 -6.68 1.43
C VAL A 159 -16.71 -8.12 0.98
N HIS A 160 -16.06 -9.11 1.60
CA HIS A 160 -16.32 -10.51 1.31
C HIS A 160 -17.81 -10.87 1.53
N SER A 161 -18.39 -10.47 2.66
CA SER A 161 -19.79 -10.74 2.99
C SER A 161 -20.75 -10.08 1.98
N LEU A 162 -20.50 -8.81 1.65
CA LEU A 162 -21.29 -8.07 0.66
C LEU A 162 -21.26 -8.75 -0.72
N LEU A 163 -20.08 -9.19 -1.17
CA LEU A 163 -19.92 -9.86 -2.46
C LEU A 163 -20.56 -11.26 -2.47
N GLU A 164 -20.53 -11.99 -1.35
CA GLU A 164 -21.22 -13.27 -1.23
C GLU A 164 -22.74 -13.13 -1.22
N ASP A 165 -23.26 -12.10 -0.55
CA ASP A 165 -24.70 -11.83 -0.51
C ASP A 165 -25.21 -11.37 -1.88
N ALA A 166 -24.44 -10.52 -2.58
CA ALA A 166 -24.75 -10.09 -3.94
C ALA A 166 -24.94 -11.28 -4.90
N GLU A 167 -24.04 -12.27 -4.84
CA GLU A 167 -24.14 -13.47 -5.66
C GLU A 167 -25.36 -14.34 -5.34
N LYS A 168 -25.77 -14.41 -4.07
CA LYS A 168 -26.98 -15.16 -3.66
C LYS A 168 -28.25 -14.50 -4.19
N THR A 169 -28.25 -13.18 -4.34
CA THR A 169 -29.43 -12.37 -4.70
C THR A 169 -29.71 -12.21 -6.20
N ASN A 170 -28.93 -12.84 -7.07
CA ASN A 170 -28.96 -12.72 -8.55
C ASN A 170 -30.27 -13.17 -9.28
N GLY A 171 -31.45 -12.95 -8.68
CA GLY A 171 -32.77 -13.16 -9.29
C GLY A 171 -33.93 -12.36 -8.67
N GLY A 172 -33.68 -11.36 -7.81
CA GLY A 172 -34.72 -10.53 -7.16
C GLY A 172 -34.77 -9.08 -7.67
N ASN A 173 -35.91 -8.38 -7.54
CA ASN A 173 -36.12 -7.04 -8.12
C ASN A 173 -35.26 -5.89 -7.53
N ASP A 174 -34.51 -6.11 -6.44
CA ASP A 174 -33.48 -5.17 -5.94
C ASP A 174 -32.14 -5.24 -6.72
N ALA A 175 -32.16 -5.88 -7.90
CA ALA A 175 -30.98 -6.29 -8.68
C ALA A 175 -30.19 -5.16 -9.35
N HIS A 176 -30.68 -3.92 -9.47
CA HIS A 176 -29.99 -2.95 -10.33
C HIS A 176 -28.63 -2.49 -9.75
N ASP A 177 -28.62 -2.09 -8.48
CA ASP A 177 -27.38 -1.64 -7.80
C ASP A 177 -26.39 -2.79 -7.61
N LEU A 178 -26.91 -4.00 -7.34
CA LEU A 178 -26.10 -5.22 -7.18
C LEU A 178 -25.54 -5.72 -8.51
N ALA A 179 -26.29 -5.63 -9.62
CA ALA A 179 -25.82 -5.99 -10.95
C ALA A 179 -24.66 -5.09 -11.41
N LEU A 180 -24.76 -3.78 -11.17
CA LEU A 180 -23.66 -2.84 -11.41
C LEU A 180 -22.43 -3.18 -10.57
N MET A 181 -22.59 -3.56 -9.29
CA MET A 181 -21.46 -4.03 -8.47
C MET A 181 -20.83 -5.32 -9.01
N MET A 182 -21.64 -6.27 -9.47
CA MET A 182 -21.16 -7.55 -9.98
C MET A 182 -20.48 -7.45 -11.35
N GLU A 183 -20.95 -6.56 -12.23
CA GLU A 183 -20.30 -6.28 -13.51
C GLU A 183 -18.89 -5.69 -13.31
N ASN A 184 -18.71 -4.93 -12.22
CA ASN A 184 -17.49 -4.19 -11.93
C ASN A 184 -16.48 -4.93 -11.04
N ILE A 185 -16.93 -5.65 -10.02
CA ILE A 185 -16.06 -6.34 -9.05
C ILE A 185 -15.93 -7.82 -9.39
N LYS A 186 -16.72 -8.39 -10.31
CA LYS A 186 -16.62 -9.81 -10.73
C LYS A 186 -16.59 -10.83 -9.56
N GLY A 187 -17.17 -10.46 -8.42
CA GLY A 187 -17.29 -11.29 -7.21
C GLY A 187 -16.00 -11.46 -6.37
N PRO A 188 -16.03 -12.29 -5.31
CA PRO A 188 -14.92 -12.51 -4.38
C PRO A 188 -13.63 -13.02 -5.00
N LEU A 189 -13.70 -13.68 -6.16
CA LEU A 189 -12.51 -14.18 -6.85
C LEU A 189 -11.63 -13.04 -7.36
N TYR A 190 -12.24 -12.03 -7.99
CA TYR A 190 -11.53 -10.85 -8.45
C TYR A 190 -11.10 -9.95 -7.30
N PHE A 191 -11.92 -9.80 -6.26
CA PHE A 191 -11.49 -9.11 -5.04
C PHE A 191 -10.25 -9.75 -4.43
N ASN A 192 -10.20 -11.08 -4.38
CA ASN A 192 -9.01 -11.80 -3.95
C ASN A 192 -7.81 -11.53 -4.88
N GLU A 193 -7.97 -11.69 -6.20
CA GLU A 193 -6.91 -11.42 -7.18
C GLU A 193 -6.34 -10.00 -7.05
N LEU A 194 -7.20 -9.00 -6.90
CA LEU A 194 -6.80 -7.60 -6.72
C LEU A 194 -5.86 -7.43 -5.52
N ASN A 195 -6.10 -8.20 -4.46
CA ASN A 195 -5.34 -8.13 -3.21
C ASN A 195 -4.12 -9.07 -3.16
N GLU A 196 -3.90 -9.95 -4.14
CA GLU A 196 -2.72 -10.83 -4.16
C GLU A 196 -1.40 -10.07 -4.34
N GLY A 197 -1.46 -8.85 -4.90
CA GLY A 197 -0.30 -7.97 -5.03
C GLY A 197 0.15 -7.33 -3.72
N MET A 198 -0.65 -7.40 -2.67
CA MET A 198 -0.36 -6.76 -1.39
C MET A 198 0.67 -7.57 -0.60
N THR A 199 1.70 -6.89 -0.06
CA THR A 199 2.73 -7.54 0.76
C THR A 199 2.14 -8.08 2.06
N ASN A 200 1.22 -7.33 2.67
CA ASN A 200 0.56 -7.71 3.92
C ASN A 200 -0.96 -7.42 3.83
N ARG A 201 -1.75 -8.49 3.72
CA ARG A 201 -3.22 -8.44 3.61
C ARG A 201 -3.94 -8.30 4.96
N ASP A 202 -3.23 -8.45 6.07
CA ASP A 202 -3.81 -8.33 7.43
C ASP A 202 -3.89 -6.87 7.88
N ASP A 203 -3.03 -6.03 7.33
CA ASP A 203 -2.91 -4.61 7.62
C ASP A 203 -3.31 -3.73 6.44
N GLN A 204 -3.57 -4.31 5.26
CA GLN A 204 -3.86 -3.55 4.05
C GLN A 204 -4.84 -4.26 3.11
N VAL A 205 -5.69 -3.49 2.47
CA VAL A 205 -6.66 -4.00 1.50
C VAL A 205 -6.92 -2.99 0.39
N LEU A 206 -7.02 -3.49 -0.83
CA LEU A 206 -7.46 -2.76 -2.01
C LEU A 206 -8.95 -3.00 -2.20
N ILE A 207 -9.70 -1.91 -2.20
CA ILE A 207 -11.15 -1.90 -2.37
C ILE A 207 -11.46 -1.27 -3.72
N PRO A 208 -12.04 -2.00 -4.68
CA PRO A 208 -12.52 -1.38 -5.91
C PRO A 208 -13.68 -0.44 -5.59
N TYR A 209 -13.84 0.62 -6.36
CA TYR A 209 -14.99 1.50 -6.24
C TYR A 209 -16.27 0.73 -6.56
N MET A 210 -17.23 0.77 -5.63
CA MET A 210 -18.45 -0.03 -5.69
C MET A 210 -19.71 0.81 -5.94
N HIS A 211 -19.60 1.97 -6.60
CA HIS A 211 -20.74 2.87 -6.84
C HIS A 211 -21.53 3.19 -5.55
N GLN A 212 -20.81 3.47 -4.46
CA GLN A 212 -21.40 3.74 -3.13
C GLN A 212 -22.21 2.56 -2.54
N GLY A 213 -22.01 1.35 -3.06
CA GLY A 213 -22.61 0.11 -2.59
C GLY A 213 -22.11 -0.34 -1.22
N LEU A 214 -20.81 -0.15 -0.95
CA LEU A 214 -20.24 -0.40 0.37
C LEU A 214 -20.70 0.68 1.35
N LYS A 215 -21.62 0.30 2.24
CA LYS A 215 -22.14 1.19 3.28
C LYS A 215 -21.20 1.22 4.49
N GLY A 216 -21.35 2.25 5.32
CA GLY A 216 -20.62 2.37 6.59
C GLY A 216 -19.32 3.16 6.53
N GLU A 217 -18.94 3.72 5.37
CA GLU A 217 -17.80 4.65 5.29
C GLU A 217 -18.09 5.89 6.14
N LYS A 218 -17.20 6.15 7.10
CA LYS A 218 -17.16 7.38 7.90
C LYS A 218 -16.08 8.31 7.34
N VAL A 219 -16.10 9.56 7.76
CA VAL A 219 -15.16 10.59 7.28
C VAL A 219 -14.56 11.31 8.46
N VAL A 220 -13.24 11.40 8.50
CA VAL A 220 -12.55 12.41 9.30
C VAL A 220 -12.31 13.63 8.41
N ARG A 221 -12.61 14.81 8.95
CA ARG A 221 -12.55 16.08 8.22
C ARG A 221 -11.84 17.15 9.03
N THR A 222 -11.00 17.92 8.36
CA THR A 222 -10.45 19.17 8.91
C THR A 222 -10.55 20.28 7.89
N THR A 223 -10.66 21.51 8.40
CA THR A 223 -10.84 22.72 7.61
C THR A 223 -9.75 23.72 7.98
N VAL A 224 -9.08 24.25 6.96
CA VAL A 224 -8.07 25.32 7.07
C VAL A 224 -8.62 26.56 6.38
N ASP A 225 -8.92 27.59 7.18
CA ASP A 225 -9.47 28.86 6.71
C ASP A 225 -8.38 29.87 6.32
N ASN A 226 -8.77 31.04 5.81
CA ASN A 226 -7.88 32.16 5.51
C ASN A 226 -6.70 31.81 4.58
N LEU A 227 -6.95 30.93 3.61
CA LEU A 227 -6.00 30.61 2.57
C LEU A 227 -6.07 31.64 1.44
N HIS A 228 -4.96 31.76 0.72
CA HIS A 228 -4.89 32.57 -0.50
C HIS A 228 -3.89 31.93 -1.47
N ILE A 229 -4.19 30.71 -1.89
CA ILE A 229 -3.31 29.92 -2.76
C ILE A 229 -3.83 29.91 -4.20
N PRO A 230 -2.96 30.01 -5.21
CA PRO A 230 -3.42 30.01 -6.59
C PRO A 230 -3.89 28.61 -6.99
N TYR A 231 -5.08 28.53 -7.58
CA TYR A 231 -5.69 27.33 -8.16
C TYR A 231 -5.92 27.54 -9.66
N ILE A 232 -5.72 26.48 -10.44
CA ILE A 232 -6.08 26.44 -11.86
C ILE A 232 -6.84 25.14 -12.17
N GLY A 233 -8.04 25.29 -12.70
CA GLY A 233 -8.94 24.17 -13.02
C GLY A 233 -8.58 23.43 -14.32
N LYS A 234 -7.33 23.54 -14.77
CA LYS A 234 -6.82 22.79 -15.92
C LYS A 234 -5.98 21.63 -15.42
N PRO A 235 -6.14 20.42 -15.97
CA PRO A 235 -5.24 19.31 -15.69
C PRO A 235 -3.90 19.56 -16.39
N GLN A 236 -3.07 20.42 -15.81
CA GLN A 236 -1.69 20.62 -16.23
C GLN A 236 -0.78 20.03 -15.16
N LEU A 237 0.15 19.17 -15.57
CA LEU A 237 1.22 18.76 -14.68
C LEU A 237 2.13 19.98 -14.49
N PRO A 238 2.43 20.38 -13.24
CA PRO A 238 3.47 21.36 -12.98
C PRO A 238 4.75 20.95 -13.73
N ASN A 239 5.47 21.91 -14.31
CA ASN A 239 6.77 21.67 -14.92
C ASN A 239 7.85 21.51 -13.83
N LEU A 240 7.61 20.61 -12.88
CA LEU A 240 8.52 20.18 -11.85
C LEU A 240 9.07 18.82 -12.25
N LYS A 241 10.40 18.72 -12.26
CA LYS A 241 11.10 17.49 -12.62
C LYS A 241 11.68 16.86 -11.36
N PRO A 242 11.58 15.53 -11.19
CA PRO A 242 12.33 14.82 -10.17
C PRO A 242 13.85 15.09 -10.28
N PRO A 243 14.63 14.83 -9.22
CA PRO A 243 16.09 14.92 -9.27
C PRO A 243 16.68 14.12 -10.44
N ASP A 244 17.61 14.74 -11.17
CA ASP A 244 18.34 14.07 -12.24
C ASP A 244 19.54 13.29 -11.67
N LEU A 245 19.44 11.96 -11.72
CA LEU A 245 20.46 11.04 -11.23
C LEU A 245 21.24 10.38 -12.37
N SER A 246 21.16 10.90 -13.59
CA SER A 246 21.82 10.32 -14.79
C SER A 246 23.35 10.25 -14.68
N ARG A 247 23.96 11.14 -13.90
CA ARG A 247 25.41 11.19 -13.64
C ARG A 247 25.81 10.51 -12.33
N CYS A 248 24.86 10.03 -11.53
CA CYS A 248 25.15 9.47 -10.22
C CYS A 248 26.03 8.21 -10.35
N THR A 249 27.17 8.20 -9.66
CA THR A 249 28.08 7.04 -9.61
C THR A 249 28.07 6.35 -8.24
N ARG A 250 27.55 7.01 -7.21
CA ARG A 250 27.48 6.46 -5.84
C ARG A 250 26.29 7.04 -5.08
N ILE A 251 25.60 6.20 -4.32
CA ILE A 251 24.50 6.61 -3.44
C ILE A 251 24.85 6.19 -2.00
N GLU A 252 24.75 7.11 -1.05
CA GLU A 252 24.73 6.80 0.38
C GLU A 252 23.28 6.85 0.86
N ILE A 253 22.83 5.83 1.59
CA ILE A 253 21.45 5.70 2.07
C ILE A 253 21.46 5.56 3.58
N ASN A 254 20.74 6.43 4.28
CA ASN A 254 20.55 6.40 5.72
C ASN A 254 19.09 6.11 6.06
N TYR A 255 18.82 4.97 6.71
CA TYR A 255 17.50 4.53 7.12
C TYR A 255 17.16 5.04 8.51
N GLU A 256 15.95 5.57 8.67
CA GLU A 256 15.45 6.10 9.93
C GLU A 256 14.08 5.47 10.26
N PRO A 257 13.89 4.88 11.45
CA PRO A 257 14.89 4.70 12.50
C PRO A 257 15.93 3.60 12.20
N SER A 258 15.58 2.61 11.36
CA SER A 258 16.47 1.55 10.87
C SER A 258 15.93 0.87 9.60
N MET A 259 16.68 -0.09 9.05
CA MET A 259 16.22 -0.94 7.96
C MET A 259 15.01 -1.81 8.32
N LEU A 260 14.87 -2.21 9.59
CA LEU A 260 13.76 -3.08 10.00
C LEU A 260 12.43 -2.37 9.79
N GLU A 261 12.26 -1.20 10.38
CA GLU A 261 11.00 -0.47 10.30
C GLU A 261 10.76 0.08 8.89
N TYR A 262 11.82 0.41 8.13
CA TYR A 262 11.69 0.85 6.75
C TYR A 262 11.19 -0.27 5.81
N PHE A 263 11.81 -1.45 5.85
CA PHE A 263 11.48 -2.53 4.91
C PHE A 263 10.39 -3.48 5.41
N PHE A 264 10.15 -3.53 6.71
CA PHE A 264 9.21 -4.45 7.36
C PHE A 264 8.38 -3.72 8.41
N PRO A 265 7.57 -2.71 8.01
CA PRO A 265 6.87 -1.83 8.93
C PRO A 265 5.75 -2.51 9.72
N TYR A 266 5.32 -3.71 9.32
CA TYR A 266 4.18 -4.39 9.93
C TYR A 266 4.60 -5.42 10.98
N PRO A 267 3.91 -5.50 12.13
CA PRO A 267 4.22 -6.48 13.18
C PRO A 267 4.24 -7.93 12.66
N GLY A 268 3.26 -8.31 11.83
CA GLY A 268 3.19 -9.65 11.27
C GLY A 268 4.33 -10.03 10.33
N GLU A 269 5.05 -9.05 9.77
CA GLU A 269 6.29 -9.28 9.01
C GLU A 269 7.48 -9.45 9.97
N GLN A 270 7.55 -8.63 11.02
CA GLN A 270 8.64 -8.68 12.01
C GLN A 270 8.60 -9.96 12.84
N ASP A 271 7.42 -10.54 13.09
CA ASP A 271 7.24 -11.83 13.76
C ASP A 271 7.91 -13.01 13.03
N LEU A 272 8.26 -12.82 11.75
CA LEU A 272 9.00 -13.79 10.93
C LEU A 272 10.50 -13.80 11.22
N PHE A 273 10.99 -12.84 11.99
CA PHE A 273 12.40 -12.68 12.31
C PHE A 273 12.68 -13.14 13.74
N SER A 274 13.84 -13.77 13.93
CA SER A 274 14.36 -14.06 15.25
C SER A 274 14.85 -12.76 15.91
N VAL A 275 14.98 -12.79 17.24
CA VAL A 275 15.52 -11.66 18.01
C VAL A 275 16.89 -11.20 17.48
N ALA A 276 17.73 -12.13 17.01
CA ALA A 276 19.04 -11.81 16.44
C ALA A 276 18.93 -11.09 15.09
N GLU A 277 18.01 -11.52 14.22
CA GLU A 277 17.76 -10.90 12.92
C GLU A 277 17.15 -9.50 13.08
N VAL A 278 16.20 -9.33 14.01
CA VAL A 278 15.65 -8.02 14.40
C VAL A 278 16.77 -7.09 14.87
N LYS A 279 17.64 -7.56 15.76
CA LYS A 279 18.78 -6.78 16.25
C LYS A 279 19.76 -6.42 15.12
N TYR A 280 20.01 -7.35 14.19
CA TYR A 280 20.85 -7.12 13.03
C TYR A 280 20.29 -6.01 12.14
N LEU A 281 19.02 -6.10 11.74
CA LEU A 281 18.36 -5.12 10.87
C LEU A 281 18.28 -3.74 11.55
N ASN A 282 18.06 -3.70 12.86
CA ASN A 282 18.11 -2.47 13.65
C ASN A 282 19.51 -1.84 13.71
N SER A 283 20.57 -2.65 13.64
CA SER A 283 21.94 -2.16 13.75
C SER A 283 22.45 -1.47 12.48
N ILE A 284 21.91 -1.81 11.31
CA ILE A 284 22.35 -1.26 10.03
C ILE A 284 21.49 -0.05 9.68
N LYS A 285 22.10 1.13 9.78
CA LYS A 285 21.43 2.39 9.46
C LYS A 285 21.88 2.96 8.13
N THR A 286 23.15 2.79 7.77
CA THR A 286 23.72 3.42 6.59
C THR A 286 24.33 2.38 5.67
N ILE A 287 24.07 2.50 4.36
CA ILE A 287 24.76 1.74 3.32
C ILE A 287 25.27 2.66 2.21
N THR A 288 26.26 2.15 1.48
CA THR A 288 26.80 2.81 0.29
C THR A 288 26.63 1.88 -0.90
N VAL A 289 26.08 2.41 -1.99
CA VAL A 289 25.84 1.70 -3.24
C VAL A 289 26.70 2.31 -4.33
N GLY A 290 27.57 1.48 -4.94
CA GLY A 290 28.38 1.84 -6.11
C GLY A 290 28.09 0.98 -7.35
N ASP A 291 27.12 0.06 -7.27
CA ASP A 291 26.71 -0.77 -8.40
C ASP A 291 25.99 0.09 -9.46
N GLN A 292 26.64 0.30 -10.60
CA GLN A 292 26.13 1.18 -11.66
C GLN A 292 24.83 0.67 -12.30
N THR A 293 24.61 -0.64 -12.33
CA THR A 293 23.38 -1.22 -12.90
C THR A 293 22.19 -0.88 -12.01
N ARG A 294 22.33 -1.10 -10.70
CA ARG A 294 21.28 -0.77 -9.72
C ARG A 294 21.01 0.73 -9.65
N ILE A 295 22.06 1.55 -9.68
CA ILE A 295 21.91 3.01 -9.71
C ILE A 295 21.17 3.44 -10.98
N LYS A 296 21.49 2.89 -12.15
CA LYS A 296 20.80 3.22 -13.40
C LYS A 296 19.32 2.84 -13.38
N GLU A 297 18.99 1.66 -12.84
CA GLU A 297 17.60 1.23 -12.66
C GLU A 297 16.84 2.17 -11.71
N PHE A 298 17.44 2.49 -10.56
CA PHE A 298 16.91 3.44 -9.60
C PHE A 298 16.69 4.83 -10.22
N THR A 299 17.66 5.36 -10.97
CA THR A 299 17.55 6.62 -11.72
C THR A 299 16.36 6.60 -12.69
N GLY A 300 16.17 5.50 -13.41
CA GLY A 300 15.04 5.33 -14.32
C GLY A 300 13.67 5.28 -13.63
N GLU A 301 13.61 4.88 -12.36
CA GLU A 301 12.40 4.94 -11.54
C GLU A 301 12.16 6.35 -10.99
N ILE A 302 13.17 6.99 -10.42
CA ILE A 302 13.10 8.36 -9.87
C ILE A 302 12.63 9.36 -10.93
N GLY A 303 13.08 9.23 -12.18
CA GLY A 303 12.65 10.10 -13.28
C GLY A 303 11.14 10.06 -13.60
N LYS A 304 10.38 9.12 -13.05
CA LYS A 304 8.93 8.96 -13.29
C LYS A 304 8.03 9.63 -12.25
N GLY A 305 8.62 10.26 -11.23
CA GLY A 305 7.87 10.86 -10.13
C GLY A 305 6.91 11.95 -10.60
N LEU A 306 5.70 11.97 -10.03
CA LEU A 306 4.69 12.99 -10.28
C LEU A 306 4.71 14.03 -9.16
N PRO A 307 4.72 15.34 -9.46
CA PRO A 307 4.83 16.36 -8.42
C PRO A 307 3.61 16.37 -7.50
N GLY A 308 3.82 16.58 -6.21
CA GLY A 308 2.78 16.55 -5.19
C GLY A 308 2.30 15.14 -4.84
N GLY A 309 1.61 15.02 -3.72
CA GLY A 309 1.39 13.71 -3.09
C GLY A 309 1.14 13.83 -1.61
N ILE A 310 1.10 12.68 -0.93
CA ILE A 310 1.00 12.60 0.52
C ILE A 310 2.11 11.68 0.99
N THR A 311 2.85 12.13 1.98
CA THR A 311 3.80 11.31 2.72
C THR A 311 3.22 10.94 4.07
N THR A 312 3.70 9.84 4.62
CA THR A 312 3.40 9.45 6.00
C THR A 312 4.69 9.58 6.81
N GLU A 313 4.60 10.18 7.99
CA GLU A 313 5.68 10.18 8.98
C GLU A 313 5.81 8.76 9.56
N GLN A 314 6.44 7.91 8.76
CA GLN A 314 6.85 6.56 9.08
C GLN A 314 8.38 6.51 8.97
N SER A 315 8.91 5.30 8.81
CA SER A 315 10.29 5.10 8.48
C SER A 315 10.65 5.73 7.12
N THR A 316 11.82 6.35 7.06
CA THR A 316 12.32 7.03 5.86
C THR A 316 13.71 6.53 5.48
N ALA A 317 14.11 6.80 4.25
CA ALA A 317 15.47 6.61 3.78
C ALA A 317 15.98 7.93 3.22
N HIS A 318 17.01 8.52 3.84
CA HIS A 318 17.68 9.69 3.33
C HIS A 318 18.80 9.29 2.37
N LEU A 319 18.73 9.75 1.11
CA LEU A 319 19.67 9.40 0.07
C LEU A 319 20.53 10.60 -0.28
N VAL A 320 21.85 10.39 -0.35
CA VAL A 320 22.83 11.36 -0.86
C VAL A 320 23.50 10.76 -2.09
N CYS A 321 23.33 11.42 -3.24
CA CYS A 321 23.87 10.98 -4.52
C CYS A 321 25.16 11.73 -4.83
N TYR A 322 26.15 11.03 -5.40
CA TYR A 322 27.47 11.56 -5.73
C TYR A 322 27.83 11.28 -7.19
N HIS A 323 28.68 12.15 -7.75
CA HIS A 323 29.36 11.96 -9.03
C HIS A 323 30.84 12.33 -8.85
N ASP A 324 31.74 11.41 -9.17
CA ASP A 324 33.20 11.60 -9.04
C ASP A 324 33.67 12.12 -7.66
N GLY A 325 32.97 11.72 -6.60
CA GLY A 325 33.25 12.12 -5.21
C GLY A 325 32.57 13.42 -4.76
N GLU A 326 32.00 14.19 -5.68
CA GLU A 326 31.24 15.40 -5.38
C GLU A 326 29.76 15.08 -5.15
N ARG A 327 29.13 15.79 -4.20
CA ARG A 327 27.69 15.64 -3.92
C ARG A 327 26.88 16.22 -5.08
N LEU A 328 26.03 15.39 -5.68
CA LEU A 328 25.13 15.77 -6.77
C LEU A 328 23.81 16.34 -6.24
N THR A 329 23.14 15.62 -5.33
CA THR A 329 21.86 16.01 -4.72
C THR A 329 21.57 15.11 -3.50
N SER A 330 20.64 15.50 -2.64
CA SER A 330 19.99 14.56 -1.72
C SER A 330 18.46 14.70 -1.70
N PHE A 331 17.80 13.68 -1.17
CA PHE A 331 16.36 13.66 -0.94
C PHE A 331 16.00 12.55 0.04
N THR A 332 14.82 12.63 0.63
CA THR A 332 14.29 11.63 1.54
C THR A 332 13.19 10.83 0.86
N VAL A 333 13.28 9.51 0.88
CA VAL A 333 12.25 8.57 0.40
C VAL A 333 11.34 8.19 1.56
N TYR A 334 10.03 8.20 1.31
CA TYR A 334 8.96 7.82 2.24
C TYR A 334 8.20 6.61 1.71
N ASP A 335 8.26 5.50 2.47
CA ASP A 335 7.55 4.23 2.20
C ASP A 335 7.61 3.78 0.73
N ASP A 336 8.76 3.94 0.07
CA ASP A 336 8.98 3.59 -1.35
C ASP A 336 7.96 4.21 -2.34
N ARG A 337 7.23 5.24 -1.92
CA ARG A 337 6.09 5.83 -2.67
C ARG A 337 6.21 7.30 -2.94
N ALA A 338 7.04 8.01 -2.19
CA ALA A 338 7.29 9.42 -2.41
C ALA A 338 8.75 9.77 -2.11
N ILE A 339 9.25 10.83 -2.74
CA ILE A 339 10.48 11.49 -2.33
C ILE A 339 10.21 12.96 -2.02
N VAL A 340 10.97 13.53 -1.10
CA VAL A 340 11.03 14.96 -0.81
C VAL A 340 12.46 15.44 -1.02
N THR A 341 12.65 16.40 -1.92
CA THR A 341 13.98 16.95 -2.25
C THR A 341 14.43 18.01 -1.24
N GLU A 342 15.70 18.40 -1.30
CA GLU A 342 16.26 19.51 -0.50
C GLU A 342 15.53 20.84 -0.70
N ASN A 343 14.87 21.02 -1.84
CA ASN A 343 14.08 22.22 -2.15
C ASN A 343 12.62 22.07 -1.73
N GLU A 344 12.31 21.10 -0.86
CA GLU A 344 10.96 20.81 -0.34
C GLU A 344 9.96 20.54 -1.47
N GLN A 345 10.41 19.85 -2.51
CA GLN A 345 9.55 19.39 -3.59
C GLN A 345 9.24 17.92 -3.40
N LEU A 346 7.96 17.60 -3.32
CA LEU A 346 7.50 16.22 -3.23
C LEU A 346 7.22 15.64 -4.62
N PHE A 347 7.67 14.41 -4.86
CA PHE A 347 7.28 13.60 -6.01
C PHE A 347 6.73 12.25 -5.56
N SER A 348 5.57 11.85 -6.08
CA SER A 348 4.89 10.58 -5.79
C SER A 348 5.06 9.55 -6.93
N TYR A 349 5.08 8.27 -6.57
CA TYR A 349 5.38 7.14 -7.46
C TYR A 349 4.25 6.11 -7.52
N THR A 350 3.02 6.55 -7.30
CA THR A 350 1.84 5.68 -7.11
C THR A 350 1.28 5.04 -8.39
N ARG A 351 1.97 5.12 -9.54
CA ARG A 351 1.47 4.59 -10.81
C ARG A 351 1.57 3.06 -10.90
N GLY A 352 0.61 2.42 -10.23
CA GLY A 352 -0.01 1.16 -10.63
C GLY A 352 0.48 -0.06 -9.85
N LEU A 353 -0.38 -0.54 -8.93
CA LEU A 353 -0.64 -1.88 -8.34
C LEU A 353 0.45 -2.97 -8.25
N ARG A 354 1.65 -2.80 -8.79
CA ARG A 354 2.73 -3.78 -8.90
C ARG A 354 4.13 -3.16 -8.94
N LYS A 355 4.26 -1.83 -9.01
CA LYS A 355 5.54 -1.13 -9.20
C LYS A 355 5.69 0.02 -8.20
N ASP A 356 5.68 -0.31 -6.91
CA ASP A 356 6.35 0.54 -5.91
C ASP A 356 7.82 0.75 -6.34
N LEU A 357 8.55 1.69 -5.71
CA LEU A 357 10.00 1.85 -5.95
C LEU A 357 10.75 0.59 -5.48
N ARG A 358 10.66 -0.50 -6.25
CA ARG A 358 11.38 -1.77 -6.00
C ARG A 358 12.87 -1.54 -5.91
N SER A 359 13.33 -0.44 -6.49
CA SER A 359 14.72 -0.06 -6.56
C SER A 359 15.34 0.25 -5.19
N THR A 360 14.64 0.73 -4.16
CA THR A 360 15.25 0.91 -2.82
C THR A 360 15.64 -0.41 -2.17
N ARG A 361 14.77 -1.42 -2.27
CA ARG A 361 15.07 -2.82 -1.90
C ARG A 361 16.21 -3.38 -2.75
N ALA A 362 16.20 -3.10 -4.06
CA ALA A 362 17.28 -3.52 -4.95
C ALA A 362 18.63 -2.85 -4.61
N LEU A 363 18.63 -1.63 -4.10
CA LEU A 363 19.82 -0.92 -3.62
C LEU A 363 20.38 -1.51 -2.31
N THR A 364 19.61 -2.34 -1.60
CA THR A 364 19.96 -2.87 -0.27
C THR A 364 20.06 -4.39 -0.27
N PRO A 365 21.14 -4.98 -0.81
CA PRO A 365 21.26 -6.44 -0.88
C PRO A 365 21.23 -7.13 0.49
N GLN A 366 21.58 -6.43 1.58
CA GLN A 366 21.62 -6.97 2.93
C GLN A 366 20.24 -7.41 3.45
N ILE A 367 19.15 -6.79 2.96
CA ILE A 367 17.78 -7.17 3.35
C ILE A 367 17.20 -8.28 2.48
N HIS A 368 17.90 -8.67 1.41
CA HIS A 368 17.35 -9.56 0.38
C HIS A 368 16.84 -10.90 0.94
N PRO A 369 17.57 -11.61 1.82
CA PRO A 369 17.07 -12.88 2.35
C PRO A 369 15.78 -12.73 3.18
N PHE A 370 15.64 -11.61 3.90
CA PHE A 370 14.45 -11.29 4.69
C PHE A 370 13.25 -10.91 3.80
N ASP A 371 13.49 -10.12 2.74
CA ASP A 371 12.47 -9.78 1.75
C ASP A 371 11.91 -11.02 1.03
N LEU A 372 12.80 -11.93 0.61
CA LEU A 372 12.37 -13.18 -0.01
C LEU A 372 11.54 -14.03 0.96
N ARG A 373 11.92 -14.09 2.26
CA ARG A 373 11.13 -14.77 3.30
C ARG A 373 9.73 -14.17 3.44
N VAL A 374 9.61 -12.85 3.57
CA VAL A 374 8.31 -12.16 3.68
C VAL A 374 7.46 -12.40 2.43
N ARG A 375 8.06 -12.38 1.23
CA ARG A 375 7.37 -12.70 -0.02
C ARG A 375 6.91 -14.17 -0.09
N CYS A 376 7.69 -15.11 0.44
CA CYS A 376 7.27 -16.51 0.58
C CYS A 376 6.02 -16.62 1.46
N VAL A 377 6.00 -15.92 2.60
CA VAL A 377 4.85 -15.86 3.50
C VAL A 377 3.62 -15.26 2.80
N SER A 378 3.79 -14.16 2.07
CA SER A 378 2.71 -13.56 1.26
C SER A 378 2.16 -14.53 0.21
N ASN A 379 3.02 -15.28 -0.49
CA ASN A 379 2.60 -16.32 -1.43
C ASN A 379 1.77 -17.44 -0.75
N LEU A 380 2.17 -17.91 0.44
CA LEU A 380 1.41 -18.89 1.22
C LEU A 380 0.05 -18.34 1.68
N LYS A 381 -0.02 -17.09 2.14
CA LYS A 381 -1.29 -16.44 2.50
C LYS A 381 -2.21 -16.33 1.28
N ASN A 382 -1.66 -15.96 0.11
CA ASN A 382 -2.43 -15.94 -1.14
C ASN A 382 -2.92 -17.34 -1.53
N LEU A 383 -2.12 -18.39 -1.35
CA LEU A 383 -2.55 -19.78 -1.53
C LEU A 383 -3.68 -20.15 -0.57
N TRP A 384 -3.64 -19.71 0.69
CA TRP A 384 -4.72 -19.94 1.64
C TRP A 384 -6.05 -19.37 1.14
N HIS A 385 -6.06 -18.10 0.73
CA HIS A 385 -7.27 -17.49 0.18
C HIS A 385 -7.74 -18.21 -1.10
N ARG A 386 -6.79 -18.59 -1.97
CA ARG A 386 -7.15 -19.34 -3.18
C ARG A 386 -7.76 -20.72 -2.84
N LEU A 387 -7.25 -21.42 -1.83
CA LEU A 387 -7.79 -22.70 -1.40
C LEU A 387 -9.20 -22.56 -0.82
N ARG A 388 -9.45 -21.49 -0.04
CA ARG A 388 -10.80 -21.19 0.49
C ARG A 388 -11.80 -20.86 -0.63
N LEU A 389 -11.34 -20.24 -1.71
CA LEU A 389 -12.16 -19.88 -2.87
C LEU A 389 -12.16 -20.93 -4.00
N TYR A 390 -11.43 -22.04 -3.85
CA TYR A 390 -11.24 -23.04 -4.90
C TYR A 390 -12.57 -23.58 -5.45
N ASN A 391 -13.48 -24.00 -4.58
CA ASN A 391 -14.78 -24.54 -4.99
C ASN A 391 -15.58 -23.54 -5.81
N LYS A 392 -15.47 -22.25 -5.47
CA LYS A 392 -16.14 -21.19 -6.20
C LYS A 392 -15.57 -21.03 -7.60
N ALA A 393 -14.24 -21.02 -7.73
CA ALA A 393 -13.57 -20.99 -9.02
C ALA A 393 -13.93 -22.22 -9.88
N GLU A 394 -13.95 -23.42 -9.30
CA GLU A 394 -14.35 -24.65 -10.00
C GLU A 394 -15.81 -24.67 -10.42
N LYS A 395 -16.73 -24.16 -9.61
CA LYS A 395 -18.14 -24.07 -10.00
C LYS A 395 -18.36 -23.07 -11.12
N MET A 396 -17.70 -21.91 -11.08
CA MET A 396 -17.73 -20.95 -12.18
C MET A 396 -17.24 -21.61 -13.48
N ARG A 397 -16.22 -22.46 -13.40
CA ARG A 397 -15.72 -23.28 -14.51
C ARG A 397 -16.75 -24.31 -15.00
N LEU A 398 -17.45 -24.99 -14.08
CA LEU A 398 -18.42 -26.05 -14.38
C LEU A 398 -19.83 -25.53 -14.69
N LYS A 399 -20.11 -24.24 -14.45
CA LYS A 399 -21.44 -23.63 -14.51
C LYS A 399 -22.48 -24.31 -13.59
N ASP A 400 -22.04 -24.75 -12.40
CA ASP A 400 -22.87 -25.40 -11.38
C ASP A 400 -23.36 -24.37 -10.33
N SER A 401 -24.68 -24.34 -10.09
CA SER A 401 -25.36 -23.40 -9.18
C SER A 401 -25.67 -23.96 -7.78
N SER A 402 -25.23 -25.18 -7.46
CA SER A 402 -25.51 -25.80 -6.16
C SER A 402 -24.87 -25.06 -4.96
N GLN A 403 -25.41 -25.21 -3.75
CA GLN A 403 -24.80 -24.65 -2.52
C GLN A 403 -23.38 -25.19 -2.29
N ILE A 404 -22.50 -24.36 -1.72
CA ILE A 404 -21.07 -24.66 -1.57
C ILE A 404 -20.75 -24.87 -0.09
N LYS A 405 -20.33 -26.09 0.27
CA LYS A 405 -19.44 -26.26 1.41
C LYS A 405 -18.00 -26.03 0.94
N PRO A 406 -17.13 -25.34 1.70
CA PRO A 406 -15.71 -25.27 1.37
C PRO A 406 -15.13 -26.69 1.31
N VAL A 407 -14.39 -27.00 0.25
CA VAL A 407 -13.68 -28.28 0.06
C VAL A 407 -12.33 -27.91 -0.53
N TYR A 408 -11.28 -28.43 0.07
CA TYR A 408 -9.95 -28.30 -0.50
C TYR A 408 -9.79 -29.25 -1.69
N PRO A 409 -8.98 -28.86 -2.71
CA PRO A 409 -8.66 -29.76 -3.80
C PRO A 409 -8.03 -31.05 -3.27
N LYS A 410 -8.21 -32.16 -4.01
CA LYS A 410 -7.56 -33.42 -3.68
C LYS A 410 -6.03 -33.22 -3.73
N TRP A 411 -5.35 -33.49 -2.62
CA TRP A 411 -3.90 -33.31 -2.46
C TRP A 411 -3.05 -33.95 -3.57
N THR A 412 -3.50 -35.03 -4.22
CA THR A 412 -2.76 -35.66 -5.34
C THR A 412 -2.64 -34.77 -6.58
N LYS A 413 -3.49 -33.74 -6.72
CA LYS A 413 -3.66 -32.94 -7.94
C LYS A 413 -3.90 -31.46 -7.63
N TRP A 414 -3.54 -31.01 -6.43
CA TRP A 414 -3.98 -29.71 -5.92
C TRP A 414 -3.46 -28.53 -6.76
N CYS A 415 -2.19 -28.55 -7.18
CA CYS A 415 -1.63 -27.52 -8.05
C CYS A 415 -2.32 -27.52 -9.43
N ASP A 416 -2.58 -28.69 -10.01
CA ASP A 416 -3.24 -28.82 -11.33
C ASP A 416 -4.64 -28.23 -11.35
N VAL A 417 -5.47 -28.64 -10.39
CA VAL A 417 -6.88 -28.24 -10.36
C VAL A 417 -7.02 -26.78 -9.97
N MET A 418 -6.19 -26.29 -9.04
CA MET A 418 -6.15 -24.86 -8.69
C MET A 418 -5.74 -24.01 -9.89
N THR A 419 -4.66 -24.39 -10.57
CA THR A 419 -4.18 -23.68 -11.77
C THR A 419 -5.26 -23.61 -12.84
N ARG A 420 -5.95 -24.73 -13.08
CA ARG A 420 -7.05 -24.80 -14.04
C ARG A 420 -8.25 -23.94 -13.65
N ALA A 421 -8.66 -23.98 -12.38
CA ALA A 421 -9.78 -23.21 -11.86
C ALA A 421 -9.52 -21.71 -12.06
N TYR A 422 -8.35 -21.23 -11.64
CA TYR A 422 -8.00 -19.81 -11.73
C TYR A 422 -7.72 -19.34 -13.16
N LYS A 423 -7.17 -20.20 -14.03
CA LYS A 423 -7.02 -19.89 -15.46
C LYS A 423 -8.38 -19.71 -16.13
N SER A 424 -9.38 -20.49 -15.72
CA SER A 424 -10.73 -20.44 -16.33
C SER A 424 -11.50 -19.16 -16.01
N ILE A 425 -11.12 -18.43 -14.95
CA ILE A 425 -11.72 -17.14 -14.59
C ILE A 425 -10.94 -15.94 -15.17
N GLY A 426 -9.95 -16.19 -16.04
CA GLY A 426 -9.22 -15.16 -16.77
C GLY A 426 -7.96 -14.64 -16.07
N MET A 427 -7.52 -15.25 -14.97
CA MET A 427 -6.22 -14.90 -14.38
C MET A 427 -5.07 -15.25 -15.34
N LEU A 428 -4.11 -14.34 -15.46
CA LEU A 428 -2.91 -14.56 -16.28
C LEU A 428 -2.05 -15.68 -15.69
N GLU A 429 -1.51 -16.55 -16.56
CA GLU A 429 -0.74 -17.72 -16.15
C GLU A 429 0.46 -17.38 -15.26
N GLU A 430 1.16 -16.28 -15.56
CA GLU A 430 2.24 -15.74 -14.72
C GLU A 430 1.80 -15.44 -13.27
N ASN A 431 0.61 -14.90 -13.07
CA ASN A 431 0.07 -14.59 -11.75
C ASN A 431 -0.36 -15.87 -11.03
N ILE A 432 -0.84 -16.85 -11.79
CA ILE A 432 -1.26 -18.13 -11.23
C ILE A 432 -0.05 -18.89 -10.71
N VAL A 433 1.01 -19.00 -11.51
CA VAL A 433 2.18 -19.84 -11.21
C VAL A 433 3.04 -19.24 -10.10
N ARG A 434 3.24 -17.91 -10.12
CA ARG A 434 4.12 -17.21 -9.18
C ARG A 434 3.85 -17.51 -7.70
N ILE A 435 2.61 -17.78 -7.30
CA ILE A 435 2.28 -18.02 -5.89
C ILE A 435 2.64 -19.44 -5.42
N TYR A 436 2.89 -20.38 -6.33
CA TYR A 436 3.35 -21.72 -5.97
C TYR A 436 4.85 -21.76 -5.68
N GLU A 437 5.57 -20.69 -5.99
CA GLU A 437 7.01 -20.60 -5.86
C GLU A 437 7.39 -19.95 -4.52
N CYS A 438 8.29 -20.58 -3.77
CA CYS A 438 9.07 -19.89 -2.76
C CYS A 438 10.15 -19.08 -3.48
N PRO A 439 10.17 -17.75 -3.35
CA PRO A 439 11.13 -16.90 -4.08
C PRO A 439 12.58 -17.10 -3.62
N SER A 440 12.81 -17.76 -2.47
CA SER A 440 14.14 -18.09 -1.95
C SER A 440 14.66 -19.47 -2.41
N ALA A 441 13.78 -20.37 -2.84
CA ALA A 441 14.10 -21.80 -3.03
C ALA A 441 14.81 -22.14 -4.36
N GLY A 442 14.96 -21.14 -5.26
CA GLY A 442 15.54 -21.33 -6.59
C GLY A 442 14.53 -21.84 -7.63
N GLU A 443 15.01 -22.57 -8.64
CA GLU A 443 14.19 -23.04 -9.76
C GLU A 443 13.25 -24.19 -9.35
N GLY A 444 11.97 -24.06 -9.70
CA GLY A 444 10.98 -25.10 -9.48
C GLY A 444 9.56 -24.61 -9.72
N LYS A 445 8.67 -25.49 -10.19
CA LYS A 445 7.27 -25.12 -10.47
C LYS A 445 6.43 -24.88 -9.22
N CYS A 446 6.77 -25.57 -8.13
CA CYS A 446 6.13 -25.38 -6.84
C CYS A 446 7.10 -25.83 -5.74
N HIS A 447 7.09 -25.10 -4.62
CA HIS A 447 7.95 -25.35 -3.45
C HIS A 447 7.14 -25.66 -2.19
N TYR A 448 5.86 -26.04 -2.36
CA TYR A 448 4.94 -26.31 -1.27
C TYR A 448 4.32 -27.70 -1.41
N ALA A 449 4.07 -28.34 -0.27
CA ALA A 449 3.32 -29.59 -0.16
C ALA A 449 2.04 -29.38 0.64
N MET A 450 1.00 -30.13 0.28
CA MET A 450 -0.28 -30.13 1.00
C MET A 450 -0.34 -31.26 2.03
N ASN A 451 -0.80 -30.96 3.24
CA ASN A 451 -1.04 -31.98 4.27
C ASN A 451 -2.35 -32.75 3.98
N PRO A 452 -2.30 -34.07 3.69
CA PRO A 452 -3.50 -34.86 3.39
C PRO A 452 -4.51 -34.98 4.54
N SER A 453 -4.08 -34.67 5.77
CA SER A 453 -4.93 -34.77 6.98
C SER A 453 -5.71 -33.47 7.26
N CYS A 454 -5.40 -32.38 6.56
CA CYS A 454 -6.04 -31.09 6.76
C CYS A 454 -7.20 -30.88 5.79
N ASN A 455 -8.38 -30.61 6.36
CA ASN A 455 -9.61 -30.28 5.66
C ASN A 455 -10.06 -28.86 6.05
N PRO A 456 -11.03 -28.27 5.33
CA PRO A 456 -11.50 -26.92 5.65
C PRO A 456 -12.01 -26.75 7.09
N ASP A 457 -12.59 -27.82 7.66
CA ASP A 457 -13.13 -27.89 9.03
C ASP A 457 -12.12 -28.41 10.07
N SER A 458 -10.86 -28.67 9.67
CA SER A 458 -9.80 -29.05 10.60
C SER A 458 -9.52 -27.94 11.62
N PRO A 459 -8.92 -28.26 12.79
CA PRO A 459 -8.52 -27.27 13.77
C PRO A 459 -7.74 -26.08 13.17
N PRO A 460 -7.97 -24.85 13.65
CA PRO A 460 -7.30 -23.64 13.16
C PRO A 460 -5.76 -23.75 13.10
N ASP A 461 -5.18 -24.41 14.09
CA ASP A 461 -3.74 -24.60 14.28
C ASP A 461 -3.14 -25.80 13.51
N MET A 462 -3.95 -26.51 12.69
CA MET A 462 -3.48 -27.63 11.89
C MET A 462 -2.69 -27.14 10.67
N VAL A 463 -1.57 -27.81 10.36
CA VAL A 463 -0.77 -27.54 9.16
C VAL A 463 -1.57 -27.86 7.89
N LEU A 464 -1.73 -26.88 7.01
CA LEU A 464 -2.39 -27.00 5.72
C LEU A 464 -1.39 -27.15 4.56
N LEU A 465 -0.50 -26.17 4.39
CA LEU A 465 0.61 -26.20 3.43
C LEU A 465 1.93 -25.99 4.16
N PHE A 466 3.02 -26.50 3.59
CA PHE A 466 4.36 -26.31 4.12
C PHE A 466 5.42 -26.33 3.02
N GLU A 467 6.54 -25.66 3.26
CA GLU A 467 7.66 -25.63 2.33
C GLU A 467 8.36 -26.99 2.19
N THR A 468 8.70 -27.33 0.95
CA THR A 468 9.40 -28.54 0.56
C THR A 468 10.36 -28.25 -0.60
N LYS A 469 11.08 -29.27 -1.08
CA LYS A 469 11.90 -29.18 -2.29
C LYS A 469 11.02 -28.94 -3.52
N ALA A 470 11.60 -28.46 -4.62
CA ALA A 470 10.87 -28.27 -5.86
C ALA A 470 10.11 -29.53 -6.32
N GLY A 471 8.82 -29.40 -6.63
CA GLY A 471 8.02 -30.42 -7.30
C GLY A 471 6.54 -30.05 -7.39
N TRP A 472 5.78 -30.77 -8.21
CA TRP A 472 4.40 -30.42 -8.54
C TRP A 472 3.40 -31.38 -7.88
N ASN A 473 2.31 -30.86 -7.29
CA ASN A 473 1.35 -31.62 -6.49
C ASN A 473 1.97 -32.40 -5.31
N GLN A 474 3.03 -31.86 -4.71
CA GLN A 474 3.61 -32.49 -3.52
C GLN A 474 2.61 -32.52 -2.37
N HIS A 475 2.67 -33.57 -1.58
CA HIS A 475 1.79 -33.83 -0.46
C HIS A 475 2.43 -34.83 0.48
N GLY A 476 2.13 -34.74 1.77
CA GLY A 476 2.69 -35.62 2.79
C GLY A 476 2.67 -34.97 4.16
N GLY A 477 3.48 -35.48 5.08
CA GLY A 477 3.71 -34.90 6.39
C GLY A 477 5.04 -34.16 6.50
N ARG A 478 5.42 -33.88 7.75
CA ARG A 478 6.67 -33.18 8.12
C ARG A 478 7.95 -33.79 7.56
N GLU A 479 7.95 -35.05 7.16
CA GLU A 479 9.09 -35.72 6.54
C GLU A 479 9.52 -35.09 5.21
N LEU A 480 8.61 -34.37 4.53
CA LEU A 480 8.92 -33.64 3.30
C LEU A 480 9.36 -32.19 3.54
N PHE A 481 9.29 -31.70 4.78
CA PHE A 481 9.63 -30.31 5.11
C PHE A 481 11.11 -30.03 4.87
N THR A 482 11.44 -28.88 4.28
CA THR A 482 12.82 -28.44 4.07
C THR A 482 13.15 -27.18 4.87
N PHE A 483 14.36 -27.16 5.46
CA PHE A 483 14.94 -26.00 6.14
C PHE A 483 15.93 -25.24 5.24
N ASP A 484 16.14 -25.70 4.01
CA ASP A 484 17.24 -25.24 3.15
C ASP A 484 16.81 -24.16 2.14
N ASN A 485 15.53 -23.80 2.10
CA ASN A 485 15.01 -22.82 1.13
C ASN A 485 15.39 -21.37 1.49
N HIS A 486 15.75 -21.08 2.74
CA HIS A 486 15.99 -19.71 3.21
C HIS A 486 17.37 -19.56 3.84
N ASP A 487 17.85 -18.31 3.88
CA ASP A 487 19.02 -17.89 4.64
C ASP A 487 18.65 -16.74 5.58
N PRO A 488 18.87 -16.83 6.90
CA PRO A 488 19.19 -18.04 7.66
C PRO A 488 18.21 -19.21 7.43
N LYS A 489 18.70 -20.43 7.65
CA LYS A 489 17.95 -21.69 7.44
C LYS A 489 16.62 -21.72 8.18
N GLY A 490 15.61 -22.24 7.51
CA GLY A 490 14.25 -22.36 7.99
C GLY A 490 13.28 -22.65 6.83
N GLY A 491 12.00 -22.70 7.15
CA GLY A 491 10.94 -22.83 6.15
C GLY A 491 9.58 -22.39 6.69
N CYS A 492 8.69 -22.00 5.79
CA CYS A 492 7.35 -21.54 6.14
C CYS A 492 6.35 -22.70 6.23
N VAL A 493 5.44 -22.57 7.19
CA VAL A 493 4.27 -23.44 7.35
C VAL A 493 3.02 -22.59 7.42
N LEU A 494 2.04 -22.90 6.59
CA LEU A 494 0.70 -22.31 6.60
C LEU A 494 -0.25 -23.18 7.44
N LEU A 495 -0.91 -22.55 8.40
CA LEU A 495 -1.94 -23.16 9.23
C LEU A 495 -3.34 -22.99 8.62
N ASN A 496 -4.31 -23.78 9.08
CA ASN A 496 -5.65 -23.80 8.49
C ASN A 496 -6.43 -22.48 8.66
N ASP A 497 -6.08 -21.68 9.67
CA ASP A 497 -6.63 -20.34 9.92
C ASP A 497 -6.04 -19.23 9.03
N GLY A 498 -5.03 -19.53 8.22
CA GLY A 498 -4.34 -18.55 7.37
C GLY A 498 -3.05 -18.00 7.98
N THR A 499 -2.78 -18.30 9.25
CA THR A 499 -1.52 -17.94 9.91
C THR A 499 -0.35 -18.65 9.23
N VAL A 500 0.73 -17.93 8.94
CA VAL A 500 1.97 -18.51 8.43
C VAL A 500 3.05 -18.36 9.49
N LYS A 501 3.76 -19.45 9.79
CA LYS A 501 4.87 -19.48 10.74
C LYS A 501 6.18 -19.78 10.02
N PHE A 502 7.26 -19.10 10.43
CA PHE A 502 8.62 -19.44 10.00
C PHE A 502 9.27 -20.39 11.01
N ILE A 503 9.52 -21.62 10.57
CA ILE A 503 10.05 -22.71 11.40
C ILE A 503 11.56 -22.80 11.19
N ARG A 504 12.32 -22.64 12.27
CA ARG A 504 13.78 -22.56 12.29
C ARG A 504 14.42 -23.87 12.74
N THR A 505 13.72 -24.65 13.57
CA THR A 505 14.27 -25.88 14.16
C THR A 505 13.38 -27.09 13.94
N LYS A 506 13.95 -28.28 14.11
CA LYS A 506 13.19 -29.54 14.06
C LYS A 506 12.20 -29.61 15.22
N GLU A 507 12.58 -29.11 16.39
CA GLU A 507 11.76 -29.13 17.59
C GLU A 507 10.48 -28.31 17.39
N GLU A 508 10.60 -27.10 16.82
CA GLU A 508 9.45 -26.26 16.43
C GLU A 508 8.54 -27.00 15.44
N LEU A 509 9.10 -27.62 14.40
CA LEU A 509 8.35 -28.39 13.40
C LEU A 509 7.56 -29.55 14.02
N TRP A 510 8.13 -30.19 15.03
CA TRP A 510 7.55 -31.37 15.68
C TRP A 510 6.41 -31.02 16.64
N GLN A 511 6.36 -29.79 17.14
CA GLN A 511 5.29 -29.28 18.01
C GLN A 511 4.02 -28.89 17.24
N LEU A 512 4.10 -28.75 15.91
CA LEU A 512 2.94 -28.40 15.09
C LEU A 512 1.92 -29.55 15.02
N ARG A 513 0.64 -29.20 14.85
CA ARG A 513 -0.45 -30.17 14.66
C ARG A 513 -0.52 -30.62 13.19
N TRP A 514 -0.16 -31.87 12.94
CA TRP A 514 -0.17 -32.46 11.60
C TRP A 514 -1.40 -33.34 11.31
N LYS A 515 -2.10 -33.81 12.34
CA LYS A 515 -3.22 -34.75 12.25
C LYS A 515 -4.31 -34.40 13.26
#